data_AF-A0AA41NI94-F1
#
_entry.id   AF-A0AA41NI94-F1
#
_cell.length_a   1.000
_cell.length_b   1.000
_cell.length_c   1.000
_cell.angle_alpha   90.00
_cell.angle_beta   90.00
_cell.angle_gamma   90.00
#
_symmetry.space_group_name_H-M   'P 1'
#
loop_
_entity.id
_entity.type
_entity.pdbx_description
1 polymer ?
#
loop_
_entity_poly.entity_id
_entity_poly.type
_entity_poly.pdbx_seq_one_letter_code
_entity_poly.pdbx_strand_id
1 'polypeptide(L)'
;MDFELELPLAAWLCTLCSLCFSFTQTEQVERNYIKEKKAAVKEFEDKKVELKENLIAELEEKKKMIENEKLTMELTGDSMEVKPIMTRKLRRRPNDPVPIPDKRRKPAPASPSSPEHLPATPAESPAQRFEARIEDGKLYYDKRWYHKSQAIYLESKDNQKLSCVISSVGANEIWVRKTSDSTKMRIYLGQLQRGLFVIRRRSAA
;
A
#
# COMPACT_ATOMS: atom_id res chain seq x y z
N MET A 1 84.98 26.37 -13.62
CA MET A 1 84.43 25.26 -12.83
C MET A 1 82.99 25.60 -12.44
N ASP A 2 82.12 25.87 -13.43
CA ASP A 2 80.92 26.69 -13.20
C ASP A 2 79.75 26.20 -14.06
N PHE A 3 79.15 25.05 -13.70
CA PHE A 3 77.96 24.53 -14.38
C PHE A 3 77.04 23.69 -13.48
N GLU A 4 76.89 24.11 -12.21
CA GLU A 4 76.20 23.31 -11.18
C GLU A 4 75.20 24.14 -10.35
N LEU A 5 74.49 25.08 -11.00
CA LEU A 5 73.55 26.01 -10.34
C LEU A 5 72.24 26.31 -11.10
N GLU A 6 72.01 25.75 -12.29
CA GLU A 6 70.79 25.97 -13.12
C GLU A 6 69.61 25.04 -12.76
N LEU A 7 69.85 23.96 -12.00
CA LEU A 7 68.81 22.96 -11.70
C LEU A 7 67.68 23.37 -10.71
N PRO A 8 67.81 24.37 -9.79
CA PRO A 8 66.73 24.61 -8.82
C PRO A 8 65.51 25.30 -9.43
N LEU A 9 65.68 26.24 -10.36
CA LEU A 9 64.58 27.09 -10.85
C LEU A 9 63.45 26.27 -11.52
N ALA A 10 63.81 25.25 -12.31
CA ALA A 10 62.84 24.35 -12.94
C ALA A 10 62.02 23.54 -11.92
N ALA A 11 62.65 23.07 -10.83
CA ALA A 11 61.97 22.34 -9.76
C ALA A 11 60.98 23.23 -9.00
N TRP A 12 61.36 24.49 -8.72
CA TRP A 12 60.50 25.46 -8.04
C TRP A 12 59.32 25.93 -8.91
N LEU A 13 59.50 26.06 -10.23
CA LEU A 13 58.41 26.33 -11.17
C LEU A 13 57.42 25.16 -11.24
N CYS A 14 57.91 23.92 -11.23
CA CYS A 14 57.08 22.70 -11.27
C CYS A 14 56.23 22.53 -9.99
N THR A 15 56.80 22.82 -8.82
CA THR A 15 56.04 22.79 -7.55
C THR A 15 55.03 23.94 -7.46
N LEU A 16 55.36 25.16 -7.89
CA LEU A 16 54.38 26.26 -7.99
C LEU A 16 53.21 25.92 -8.91
N CYS A 17 53.48 25.31 -10.07
CA CYS A 17 52.45 24.88 -11.01
C CYS A 17 51.52 23.82 -10.38
N SER A 18 52.09 22.83 -9.69
CA SER A 18 51.34 21.79 -8.98
C SER A 18 50.48 22.35 -7.84
N LEU A 19 50.98 23.35 -7.11
CA LEU A 19 50.24 24.03 -6.05
C LEU A 19 49.08 24.87 -6.60
N CYS A 20 49.30 25.58 -7.72
CA CYS A 20 48.27 26.36 -8.42
C CYS A 20 47.15 25.46 -8.98
N PHE A 21 47.50 24.31 -9.56
CA PHE A 21 46.52 23.30 -10.00
C PHE A 21 45.71 22.74 -8.82
N SER A 22 46.36 22.47 -7.68
CA SER A 22 45.69 21.97 -6.47
C SER A 22 44.74 23.02 -5.86
N PHE A 23 45.14 24.29 -5.84
CA PHE A 23 44.31 25.41 -5.37
C PHE A 23 43.07 25.60 -6.26
N THR A 24 43.25 25.71 -7.57
CA THR A 24 42.15 25.89 -8.53
C THR A 24 41.20 24.70 -8.59
N GLN A 25 41.70 23.47 -8.40
CA GLN A 25 40.87 22.28 -8.22
C GLN A 25 40.02 22.37 -6.94
N THR A 26 40.62 22.79 -5.82
CA THR A 26 39.93 22.94 -4.53
C THR A 26 38.80 23.97 -4.62
N GLU A 27 39.07 25.16 -5.15
CA GLU A 27 38.02 26.17 -5.40
C GLU A 27 36.88 25.62 -6.29
N GLN A 28 37.21 24.78 -7.28
CA GLN A 28 36.19 24.22 -8.17
C GLN A 28 35.28 23.22 -7.46
N VAL A 29 35.82 22.43 -6.52
CA VAL A 29 35.06 21.56 -5.63
C VAL A 29 34.15 22.40 -4.72
N GLU A 30 34.65 23.49 -4.13
CA GLU A 30 33.83 24.40 -3.30
C GLU A 30 32.72 25.08 -4.11
N ARG A 31 33.03 25.59 -5.30
CA ARG A 31 32.03 26.16 -6.23
C ARG A 31 30.96 25.13 -6.62
N ASN A 32 31.34 23.87 -6.80
CA ASN A 32 30.38 22.79 -7.09
C ASN A 32 29.53 22.44 -5.86
N TYR A 33 30.12 22.31 -4.67
CA TYR A 33 29.40 22.05 -3.42
C TYR A 33 28.39 23.17 -3.08
N ILE A 34 28.75 24.44 -3.31
CA ILE A 34 27.83 25.58 -3.10
C ILE A 34 26.67 25.55 -4.09
N LYS A 35 26.90 25.15 -5.36
CA LYS A 35 25.83 24.94 -6.35
C LYS A 35 24.92 23.79 -5.93
N GLU A 36 25.48 22.64 -5.57
CA GLU A 36 24.75 21.44 -5.17
C GLU A 36 23.86 21.71 -3.95
N LYS A 37 24.42 22.36 -2.92
CA LYS A 37 23.68 22.76 -1.72
C LYS A 37 22.53 23.73 -2.02
N LYS A 38 22.71 24.64 -2.99
CA LYS A 38 21.63 25.54 -3.45
C LYS A 38 20.57 24.79 -4.27
N ALA A 39 20.99 23.84 -5.12
CA ALA A 39 20.09 23.02 -5.93
C ALA A 39 19.20 22.14 -5.03
N ALA A 40 19.78 21.42 -4.07
CA ALA A 40 19.05 20.57 -3.13
C ALA A 40 18.03 21.35 -2.27
N VAL A 41 18.38 22.58 -1.82
CA VAL A 41 17.43 23.45 -1.11
C VAL A 41 16.31 23.93 -2.03
N LYS A 42 16.61 24.30 -3.29
CA LYS A 42 15.58 24.69 -4.26
C LYS A 42 14.64 23.52 -4.56
N GLU A 43 15.18 22.34 -4.86
CA GLU A 43 14.41 21.13 -5.18
C GLU A 43 13.51 20.70 -4.01
N PHE A 44 13.95 20.88 -2.77
CA PHE A 44 13.11 20.66 -1.59
C PHE A 44 11.93 21.63 -1.50
N GLU A 45 12.16 22.93 -1.72
CA GLU A 45 11.09 23.93 -1.70
C GLU A 45 10.15 23.80 -2.91
N ASP A 46 10.66 23.47 -4.10
CA ASP A 46 9.88 23.18 -5.30
C ASP A 46 8.90 22.02 -5.05
N LYS A 47 9.38 20.86 -4.55
CA LYS A 47 8.54 19.69 -4.22
C LYS A 47 7.53 19.97 -3.10
N LYS A 48 7.86 20.89 -2.19
CA LYS A 48 7.00 21.35 -1.09
C LYS A 48 5.91 22.32 -1.56
N VAL A 49 6.06 22.95 -2.74
CA VAL A 49 4.99 23.65 -3.47
C VAL A 49 4.16 22.63 -4.25
N GLU A 50 4.80 21.78 -5.07
CA GLU A 50 4.16 20.73 -5.88
C GLU A 50 3.19 19.86 -5.05
N LEU A 51 3.63 19.37 -3.88
CA LEU A 51 2.79 18.55 -2.99
C LEU A 51 1.58 19.30 -2.40
N LYS A 52 1.63 20.63 -2.31
CA LYS A 52 0.47 21.44 -1.88
C LYS A 52 -0.48 21.69 -3.03
N GLU A 53 0.04 22.01 -4.21
CA GLU A 53 -0.76 22.26 -5.41
C GLU A 53 -1.52 20.99 -5.83
N ASN A 54 -0.84 19.83 -5.80
CA ASN A 54 -1.47 18.53 -6.01
C ASN A 54 -2.58 18.25 -4.99
N LEU A 55 -2.36 18.53 -3.69
CA LEU A 55 -3.38 18.33 -2.65
C LEU A 55 -4.58 19.29 -2.81
N ILE A 56 -4.36 20.53 -3.26
CA ILE A 56 -5.42 21.49 -3.56
C ILE A 56 -6.25 20.98 -4.76
N ALA A 57 -5.60 20.63 -5.87
CA ALA A 57 -6.27 20.08 -7.05
C ALA A 57 -7.08 18.81 -6.73
N GLU A 58 -6.52 17.91 -5.92
CA GLU A 58 -7.19 16.70 -5.42
C GLU A 58 -8.45 17.00 -4.59
N LEU A 59 -8.52 18.13 -3.88
CA LEU A 59 -9.68 18.53 -3.08
C LEU A 59 -10.72 19.27 -3.93
N GLU A 60 -10.28 20.09 -4.89
CA GLU A 60 -11.16 20.76 -5.85
C GLU A 60 -11.84 19.77 -6.79
N GLU A 61 -11.12 18.74 -7.26
CA GLU A 61 -11.72 17.66 -8.06
C GLU A 61 -12.71 16.82 -7.23
N LYS A 62 -12.39 16.48 -5.98
CA LYS A 62 -13.33 15.79 -5.08
C LYS A 62 -14.59 16.61 -4.82
N LYS A 63 -14.47 17.93 -4.63
CA LYS A 63 -15.62 18.84 -4.54
C LYS A 63 -16.46 18.78 -5.82
N LYS A 64 -15.83 18.90 -6.99
CA LYS A 64 -16.50 18.85 -8.30
C LYS A 64 -17.21 17.51 -8.55
N MET A 65 -16.62 16.38 -8.12
CA MET A 65 -17.28 15.07 -8.18
C MET A 65 -18.54 15.05 -7.31
N ILE A 66 -18.48 15.52 -6.06
CA ILE A 66 -19.64 15.59 -5.16
C ILE A 66 -20.74 16.51 -5.72
N GLU A 67 -20.37 17.66 -6.30
CA GLU A 67 -21.34 18.57 -6.95
C GLU A 67 -21.99 17.93 -8.18
N ASN A 68 -21.24 17.15 -8.97
CA ASN A 68 -21.76 16.41 -10.12
C ASN A 68 -22.64 15.21 -9.71
N GLU A 69 -22.26 14.47 -8.66
CA GLU A 69 -23.07 13.40 -8.07
C GLU A 69 -24.40 13.96 -7.52
N LYS A 70 -24.35 15.09 -6.79
CA LYS A 70 -25.53 15.80 -6.30
C LYS A 70 -26.46 16.21 -7.46
N LEU A 71 -25.92 16.83 -8.51
CA LEU A 71 -26.68 17.20 -9.70
C LEU A 71 -27.32 15.98 -10.38
N THR A 72 -26.58 14.87 -10.46
CA THR A 72 -27.08 13.60 -11.02
C THR A 72 -28.24 13.04 -10.19
N MET A 73 -28.17 13.12 -8.85
CA MET A 73 -29.27 12.72 -7.96
C MET A 73 -30.49 13.65 -8.09
N GLU A 74 -30.29 14.97 -8.14
CA GLU A 74 -31.40 15.94 -8.28
C GLU A 74 -32.15 15.78 -9.61
N LEU A 75 -31.44 15.50 -10.71
CA LEU A 75 -32.05 15.23 -12.03
C LEU A 75 -32.76 13.87 -12.12
N THR A 76 -32.48 12.94 -11.20
CA THR A 76 -33.05 11.57 -11.22
C THR A 76 -34.11 11.35 -10.13
N GLY A 77 -34.18 12.22 -9.10
CA GLY A 77 -34.97 12.00 -7.89
C GLY A 77 -36.49 12.23 -8.03
N ASP A 78 -36.93 13.07 -8.96
CA ASP A 78 -38.31 13.58 -9.03
C ASP A 78 -39.30 12.65 -9.79
N SER A 79 -39.03 11.34 -9.82
CA SER A 79 -39.84 10.35 -10.54
C SER A 79 -40.34 9.19 -9.67
N MET A 80 -40.54 9.45 -8.36
CA MET A 80 -41.18 8.52 -7.43
C MET A 80 -42.29 9.17 -6.60
N GLU A 81 -43.29 9.73 -7.28
CA GLU A 81 -44.67 9.69 -6.74
C GLU A 81 -45.12 8.23 -6.61
N VAL A 82 -44.73 7.56 -5.52
CA VAL A 82 -45.21 6.21 -5.17
C VAL A 82 -46.67 6.34 -4.75
N LYS A 83 -47.58 6.37 -5.73
CA LYS A 83 -49.02 6.28 -5.53
C LYS A 83 -49.30 5.15 -4.54
N PRO A 84 -49.89 5.44 -3.35
CA PRO A 84 -50.11 4.42 -2.34
C PRO A 84 -50.87 3.24 -2.93
N ILE A 85 -50.34 2.03 -2.76
CA ILE A 85 -51.01 0.82 -3.24
C ILE A 85 -52.38 0.75 -2.57
N MET A 86 -53.42 0.98 -3.37
CA MET A 86 -54.81 1.07 -2.93
C MET A 86 -55.32 -0.32 -2.58
N THR A 87 -55.03 -0.76 -1.34
CA THR A 87 -55.35 -2.09 -0.80
C THR A 87 -56.85 -2.28 -0.62
N ARG A 88 -57.55 -2.49 -1.74
CA ARG A 88 -58.95 -2.95 -1.78
C ARG A 88 -59.06 -4.20 -0.92
N LYS A 89 -59.70 -4.10 0.25
CA LYS A 89 -59.83 -5.21 1.21
C LYS A 89 -60.61 -6.36 0.57
N LEU A 90 -59.90 -7.39 0.13
CA LEU A 90 -60.50 -8.66 -0.25
C LEU A 90 -61.11 -9.29 1.02
N ARG A 91 -62.44 -9.48 1.03
CA ARG A 91 -63.12 -10.10 2.17
C ARG A 91 -62.69 -11.57 2.25
N ARG A 92 -62.07 -11.96 3.38
CA ARG A 92 -61.73 -13.37 3.65
C ARG A 92 -63.00 -14.21 3.66
N ARG A 93 -62.96 -15.40 3.05
CA ARG A 93 -64.02 -16.41 3.24
C ARG A 93 -63.91 -16.97 4.68
N PRO A 94 -65.03 -17.18 5.42
CA PRO A 94 -64.95 -17.60 6.83
C PRO A 94 -64.43 -19.03 7.10
N ASN A 95 -64.19 -19.83 6.06
CA ASN A 95 -63.83 -21.24 6.18
C ASN A 95 -62.52 -21.54 5.44
N ASP A 96 -61.41 -21.42 6.17
CA ASP A 96 -60.06 -21.78 5.75
C ASP A 96 -59.44 -22.60 6.90
N PRO A 97 -59.18 -23.91 6.72
CA PRO A 97 -58.82 -24.80 7.84
C PRO A 97 -57.41 -24.51 8.36
N VAL A 98 -57.24 -24.59 9.69
CA VAL A 98 -55.98 -24.26 10.37
C VAL A 98 -54.86 -25.24 9.97
N PRO A 99 -53.62 -24.77 9.71
CA PRO A 99 -52.51 -25.64 9.31
C PRO A 99 -52.16 -26.73 10.35
N ILE A 100 -52.10 -27.98 9.90
CA ILE A 100 -51.75 -29.15 10.72
C ILE A 100 -50.23 -29.40 10.65
N PRO A 101 -49.52 -29.57 11.80
CA PRO A 101 -48.07 -29.76 11.81
C PRO A 101 -47.65 -31.25 11.89
N ASP A 102 -47.23 -31.83 10.77
CA ASP A 102 -46.88 -33.25 10.69
C ASP A 102 -45.39 -33.58 10.97
N LYS A 103 -45.13 -34.74 11.61
CA LYS A 103 -43.78 -35.18 12.06
C LYS A 103 -43.52 -36.68 11.84
N ARG A 104 -42.88 -37.06 10.71
CA ARG A 104 -42.27 -38.41 10.50
C ARG A 104 -41.15 -38.34 9.43
N ARG A 105 -39.87 -38.30 9.79
CA ARG A 105 -38.92 -39.41 10.10
C ARG A 105 -38.50 -40.33 8.91
N LYS A 106 -37.35 -40.01 8.28
CA LYS A 106 -36.09 -40.82 8.02
C LYS A 106 -36.17 -42.32 7.57
N PRO A 107 -35.11 -42.93 6.95
CA PRO A 107 -33.99 -42.41 6.10
C PRO A 107 -33.50 -43.34 4.91
N ALA A 108 -32.58 -42.82 4.05
CA ALA A 108 -31.59 -43.55 3.20
C ALA A 108 -32.14 -44.45 2.04
N PRO A 109 -31.30 -45.05 1.12
CA PRO A 109 -29.83 -45.04 0.97
C PRO A 109 -29.24 -44.80 -0.47
N ALA A 110 -27.91 -44.91 -0.57
CA ALA A 110 -27.07 -45.34 -1.71
C ALA A 110 -26.73 -44.39 -2.90
N SER A 111 -25.44 -44.36 -3.24
CA SER A 111 -24.80 -43.85 -4.47
C SER A 111 -23.88 -44.93 -5.08
N PRO A 112 -23.64 -44.90 -6.40
CA PRO A 112 -22.26 -44.80 -6.96
C PRO A 112 -22.21 -44.04 -8.33
N SER A 113 -21.08 -43.73 -9.01
CA SER A 113 -19.67 -43.50 -8.60
C SER A 113 -18.80 -42.94 -9.76
N SER A 114 -18.03 -41.88 -9.49
CA SER A 114 -16.65 -41.66 -10.02
C SER A 114 -16.46 -41.37 -11.55
N PRO A 115 -15.22 -41.25 -12.09
CA PRO A 115 -14.50 -39.95 -12.16
C PRO A 115 -13.94 -39.60 -13.58
N GLU A 116 -12.86 -38.81 -13.67
CA GLU A 116 -12.09 -38.35 -14.86
C GLU A 116 -12.65 -37.14 -15.64
N HIS A 117 -11.87 -36.34 -16.41
CA HIS A 117 -10.50 -35.80 -16.25
C HIS A 117 -10.39 -34.50 -17.12
N LEU A 118 -9.26 -33.79 -17.11
CA LEU A 118 -9.04 -32.52 -17.82
C LEU A 118 -8.91 -32.67 -19.35
N PRO A 119 -9.08 -31.57 -20.11
CA PRO A 119 -7.87 -30.87 -20.58
C PRO A 119 -7.78 -29.41 -20.12
N ALA A 120 -6.57 -28.85 -20.13
CA ALA A 120 -6.28 -27.52 -19.59
C ALA A 120 -6.53 -26.39 -20.61
N THR A 121 -7.09 -25.27 -20.12
CA THR A 121 -6.98 -23.95 -20.75
C THR A 121 -5.82 -23.15 -20.12
N PRO A 122 -5.20 -22.21 -20.86
CA PRO A 122 -3.85 -21.75 -20.52
C PRO A 122 -3.82 -20.71 -19.40
N ALA A 123 -3.20 -21.10 -18.27
CA ALA A 123 -2.44 -20.23 -17.37
C ALA A 123 -3.06 -18.85 -17.05
N GLU A 124 -4.23 -18.83 -16.40
CA GLU A 124 -4.55 -17.70 -15.53
C GLU A 124 -3.49 -17.66 -14.42
N SER A 125 -2.55 -16.72 -14.53
CA SER A 125 -1.35 -16.64 -13.68
C SER A 125 -1.76 -16.63 -12.20
N PRO A 126 -1.06 -17.37 -11.31
CA PRO A 126 -1.57 -17.68 -9.98
C PRO A 126 -1.84 -16.40 -9.17
N ALA A 127 -3.10 -15.98 -9.14
CA ALA A 127 -3.56 -14.80 -8.43
C ALA A 127 -3.05 -14.90 -6.99
N GLN A 128 -2.24 -13.91 -6.59
CA GLN A 128 -1.27 -14.05 -5.50
C GLN A 128 -1.96 -14.04 -4.12
N ARG A 129 -2.68 -15.13 -3.82
CA ARG A 129 -3.37 -15.41 -2.56
C ARG A 129 -2.31 -15.59 -1.47
N PHE A 130 -2.02 -14.50 -0.77
CA PHE A 130 -1.12 -14.52 0.37
C PHE A 130 -1.72 -15.41 1.46
N GLU A 131 -1.05 -16.54 1.73
CA GLU A 131 -1.46 -17.53 2.73
C GLU A 131 -1.25 -16.93 4.14
N ALA A 132 -2.23 -16.14 4.59
CA ALA A 132 -2.20 -15.43 5.84
C ALA A 132 -3.23 -16.01 6.83
N ARG A 133 -2.76 -16.46 7.99
CA ARG A 133 -3.56 -16.98 9.12
C ARG A 133 -2.93 -16.63 10.46
N ILE A 134 -3.72 -16.59 11.53
CA ILE A 134 -3.23 -16.30 12.89
C ILE A 134 -3.59 -17.47 13.81
N GLU A 135 -2.58 -18.02 14.48
CA GLU A 135 -2.69 -19.15 15.42
C GLU A 135 -1.76 -18.86 16.61
N ASP A 136 -2.19 -19.15 17.84
CA ASP A 136 -1.41 -18.97 19.09
C ASP A 136 -0.70 -17.61 19.26
N GLY A 137 -1.31 -16.53 18.79
CA GLY A 137 -0.71 -15.18 18.85
C GLY A 137 0.48 -14.97 17.91
N LYS A 138 0.63 -15.82 16.89
CA LYS A 138 1.64 -15.74 15.82
C LYS A 138 0.92 -15.54 14.49
N LEU A 139 1.48 -14.70 13.63
CA LEU A 139 0.99 -14.55 12.25
C LEU A 139 1.76 -15.51 11.35
N TYR A 140 1.05 -16.40 10.66
CA TYR A 140 1.58 -17.10 9.49
C TYR A 140 1.34 -16.23 8.25
N TYR A 141 2.37 -16.00 7.45
CA TYR A 141 2.32 -15.25 6.19
C TYR A 141 3.45 -15.72 5.27
N ASP A 142 3.19 -15.88 3.97
CA ASP A 142 4.19 -16.30 2.96
C ASP A 142 5.05 -17.50 3.43
N LYS A 143 4.35 -18.54 3.90
CA LYS A 143 4.91 -19.79 4.43
C LYS A 143 5.83 -19.65 5.65
N ARG A 144 5.76 -18.52 6.37
CA ARG A 144 6.62 -18.19 7.52
C ARG A 144 5.81 -17.72 8.72
N TRP A 145 6.30 -18.03 9.92
CA TRP A 145 5.76 -17.52 11.18
C TRP A 145 6.41 -16.19 11.55
N TYR A 146 5.59 -15.28 12.06
CA TYR A 146 5.95 -13.95 12.52
C TYR A 146 5.44 -13.70 13.95
N HIS A 147 6.27 -13.03 14.75
CA HIS A 147 6.06 -12.83 16.18
C HIS A 147 5.93 -11.36 16.57
N LYS A 148 5.39 -11.10 17.77
CA LYS A 148 5.50 -9.79 18.44
C LYS A 148 6.98 -9.36 18.54
N SER A 149 7.20 -8.05 18.44
CA SER A 149 8.51 -7.37 18.40
C SER A 149 9.37 -7.66 17.17
N GLN A 150 8.90 -8.43 16.18
CA GLN A 150 9.66 -8.69 14.97
C GLN A 150 9.59 -7.51 13.98
N ALA A 151 10.73 -7.14 13.42
CA ALA A 151 10.84 -6.10 12.41
C ALA A 151 10.53 -6.64 11.00
N ILE A 152 9.72 -5.89 10.25
CA ILE A 152 9.26 -6.22 8.90
C ILE A 152 9.31 -4.98 7.99
N TYR A 153 9.02 -5.17 6.71
CA TYR A 153 8.52 -4.10 5.86
C TYR A 153 7.07 -4.41 5.47
N LEU A 154 6.24 -3.38 5.43
CA LEU A 154 4.89 -3.42 4.90
C LEU A 154 4.85 -2.68 3.56
N GLU A 155 4.21 -3.26 2.56
CA GLU A 155 4.08 -2.70 1.21
C GLU A 155 2.58 -2.53 0.91
N SER A 156 2.11 -1.31 0.64
CA SER A 156 0.71 -1.07 0.24
C SER A 156 0.50 -1.42 -1.24
N LYS A 157 -0.77 -1.51 -1.67
CA LYS A 157 -1.16 -1.64 -3.07
C LYS A 157 -0.51 -0.56 -3.96
N ASP A 158 -0.30 0.63 -3.40
CA ASP A 158 0.26 1.83 -4.04
C ASP A 158 1.82 1.83 -4.01
N ASN A 159 2.41 0.65 -3.74
CA ASN A 159 3.86 0.40 -3.64
C ASN A 159 4.59 1.19 -2.53
N GLN A 160 3.87 1.85 -1.61
CA GLN A 160 4.48 2.53 -0.47
C GLN A 160 5.09 1.51 0.50
N LYS A 161 6.41 1.62 0.75
CA LYS A 161 7.18 0.71 1.60
C LYS A 161 7.42 1.32 2.97
N LEU A 162 6.83 0.72 4.00
CA LEU A 162 6.85 1.19 5.38
C LEU A 162 7.72 0.29 6.26
N SER A 163 8.70 0.89 6.94
CA SER A 163 9.54 0.22 7.94
C SER A 163 8.76 0.04 9.25
N CYS A 164 8.40 -1.19 9.60
CA CYS A 164 7.47 -1.48 10.71
C CYS A 164 7.99 -2.57 11.66
N VAL A 165 7.45 -2.60 12.89
CA VAL A 165 7.66 -3.64 13.90
C VAL A 165 6.30 -4.14 14.41
N ILE A 166 6.10 -5.46 14.49
CA ILE A 166 4.84 -6.04 14.99
C ILE A 166 4.71 -5.74 16.49
N SER A 167 3.79 -4.87 16.88
CA SER A 167 3.56 -4.48 18.29
C SER A 167 2.64 -5.43 19.03
N SER A 168 1.71 -6.09 18.34
CA SER A 168 0.83 -7.14 18.89
C SER A 168 0.21 -7.98 17.77
N VAL A 169 -0.24 -9.18 18.10
CA VAL A 169 -1.04 -10.08 17.25
C VAL A 169 -2.30 -10.43 18.04
N GLY A 170 -3.47 -10.05 17.52
CA GLY A 170 -4.78 -10.41 18.05
C GLY A 170 -5.45 -11.48 17.18
N ALA A 171 -6.67 -11.89 17.51
CA ALA A 171 -7.32 -13.06 16.89
C ALA A 171 -7.57 -12.93 15.36
N ASN A 172 -7.86 -11.73 14.85
CA ASN A 172 -8.15 -11.47 13.43
C ASN A 172 -7.46 -10.20 12.90
N GLU A 173 -6.46 -9.70 13.63
CA GLU A 173 -5.80 -8.44 13.37
C GLU A 173 -4.38 -8.42 13.95
N ILE A 174 -3.47 -7.72 13.29
CA ILE A 174 -2.16 -7.37 13.84
C ILE A 174 -2.07 -5.86 14.08
N TRP A 175 -1.31 -5.48 15.09
CA TRP A 175 -0.93 -4.09 15.34
C TRP A 175 0.54 -3.93 15.03
N VAL A 176 0.88 -3.05 14.09
CA VAL A 176 2.28 -2.75 13.74
C VAL A 176 2.60 -1.29 14.09
N ARG A 177 3.83 -1.05 14.54
CA ARG A 177 4.37 0.28 14.83
C ARG A 177 5.33 0.68 13.70
N LYS A 178 5.10 1.83 13.09
CA LYS A 178 5.99 2.43 12.08
C LYS A 178 7.26 2.94 12.77
N THR A 179 8.42 2.78 12.11
CA THR A 179 9.74 3.03 12.72
C THR A 179 10.13 4.52 12.68
N SER A 180 9.63 5.30 11.72
CA SER A 180 9.99 6.71 11.52
C SER A 180 9.37 7.69 12.51
N ASP A 181 8.16 7.40 12.99
CA ASP A 181 7.31 8.33 13.74
C ASP A 181 6.61 7.64 14.93
N SER A 182 6.93 6.37 15.20
CA SER A 182 6.33 5.51 16.23
C SER A 182 4.81 5.28 16.13
N THR A 183 4.14 5.72 15.06
CA THR A 183 2.69 5.57 14.88
C THR A 183 2.30 4.11 14.87
N LYS A 184 1.23 3.75 15.59
CA LYS A 184 0.61 2.43 15.53
C LYS A 184 -0.48 2.41 14.46
N MET A 185 -0.47 1.39 13.62
CA MET A 185 -1.56 1.08 12.68
C MET A 185 -2.05 -0.35 12.90
N ARG A 186 -3.35 -0.57 12.69
CA ARG A 186 -3.99 -1.88 12.74
C ARG A 186 -4.19 -2.41 11.32
N ILE A 187 -3.92 -3.69 11.13
CA ILE A 187 -4.11 -4.42 9.87
C ILE A 187 -4.92 -5.67 10.16
N TYR A 188 -6.08 -5.81 9.54
CA TYR A 188 -6.91 -7.01 9.66
C TYR A 188 -6.36 -8.15 8.81
N LEU A 189 -6.57 -9.39 9.25
CA LEU A 189 -6.13 -10.59 8.54
C LEU A 189 -6.65 -10.63 7.09
N GLY A 190 -7.91 -10.26 6.89
CA GLY A 190 -8.54 -10.16 5.56
C GLY A 190 -7.91 -9.10 4.63
N GLN A 191 -7.16 -8.12 5.15
CA GLN A 191 -6.41 -7.17 4.32
C GLN A 191 -5.10 -7.79 3.79
N LEU A 192 -4.45 -8.64 4.60
CA LEU A 192 -3.28 -9.43 4.21
C LEU A 192 -3.67 -10.49 3.17
N GLN A 193 -4.73 -11.26 3.44
CA GLN A 193 -5.25 -12.30 2.52
C GLN A 193 -5.68 -11.73 1.16
N ARG A 194 -6.21 -10.50 1.13
CA ARG A 194 -6.60 -9.78 -0.11
C ARG A 194 -5.44 -9.03 -0.79
N GLY A 195 -4.22 -9.07 -0.25
CA GLY A 195 -3.07 -8.38 -0.83
C GLY A 195 -3.15 -6.85 -0.78
N LEU A 196 -3.98 -6.26 0.08
CA LEU A 196 -4.04 -4.81 0.29
C LEU A 196 -2.78 -4.29 1.02
N PHE A 197 -2.20 -5.15 1.86
CA PHE A 197 -0.88 -4.99 2.44
C PHE A 197 -0.08 -6.27 2.26
N VAL A 198 1.18 -6.13 1.83
CA VAL A 198 2.12 -7.24 1.65
C VAL A 198 3.23 -7.13 2.71
N ILE A 199 3.52 -8.24 3.39
CA ILE A 199 4.65 -8.30 4.34
C ILE A 199 5.90 -8.78 3.60
N ARG A 200 6.99 -8.04 3.75
CA ARG A 200 8.33 -8.42 3.25
C ARG A 200 9.29 -8.58 4.42
N ARG A 201 10.26 -9.50 4.28
CA ARG A 201 11.34 -9.65 5.26
C ARG A 201 12.17 -8.36 5.32
N ARG A 202 12.52 -7.94 6.54
CA ARG A 202 13.78 -7.24 6.76
C ARG A 202 14.83 -8.33 6.89
N SER A 203 15.85 -8.33 6.05
CA SER A 203 17.00 -9.21 6.29
C SER A 203 17.63 -8.82 7.62
N ALA A 204 17.92 -9.80 8.47
CA ALA A 204 18.98 -9.60 9.46
C ALA A 204 20.30 -9.49 8.68
N ALA A 205 21.11 -8.50 9.03
CA ALA A 205 22.53 -8.45 8.76
C ALA A 205 23.25 -8.95 10.04
#